data_AF-A0A6A6K7C1-F1
#
_entry.id   AF-A0A6A6K7C1-F1
#
_cell.length_a   1.000
_cell.length_b   1.000
_cell.length_c   1.000
_cell.angle_alpha   90.00
_cell.angle_beta   90.00
_cell.angle_gamma   90.00
#
_symmetry.space_group_name_H-M   'P 1'
#
loop_
_entity.id
_entity.type
_entity.pdbx_description
1 polymer ?
#
loop_
_entity_poly.entity_id
_entity_poly.type
_entity_poly.pdbx_seq_one_letter_code
_entity_poly.pdbx_strand_id
1 'polypeptide(L)'
;MEHINEIESYNGGDQGYLNEIFTWWHRIPKHMNFLKHFWVGDEEEVKQKKIRLFGSEPPILYVLHYLGVKPWLCFRDYDCNWNVDIFQEFASDIAHEKWWKVHDAMPEQLHQFCLLKSKQKAQLEWDRRQAEQANYTDGHWKIKIQDHRLNKCIDNLCSWKKIITSDAELLADFSLY
;
A
#
# COMPACT_ATOMS: atom_id res chain seq x y z
N MET A 1 -15.74 -28.90 16.33
CA MET A 1 -15.02 -27.66 16.69
C MET A 1 -15.32 -27.33 18.15
N GLU A 2 -14.92 -28.21 19.09
CA GLU A 2 -15.33 -28.06 20.50
C GLU A 2 -14.39 -27.17 21.33
N HIS A 3 -13.20 -26.82 20.81
CA HIS A 3 -12.20 -26.00 21.49
C HIS A 3 -11.81 -24.73 20.71
N ILE A 4 -12.65 -24.27 19.79
CA ILE A 4 -12.35 -23.14 18.89
C ILE A 4 -12.09 -21.83 19.66
N ASN A 5 -12.68 -21.72 20.86
CA ASN A 5 -12.57 -20.55 21.76
C ASN A 5 -11.38 -20.65 22.73
N GLU A 6 -10.64 -21.76 22.76
CA GLU A 6 -9.47 -21.93 23.64
C GLU A 6 -8.16 -21.51 22.97
N ILE A 7 -8.21 -21.29 21.65
CA ILE A 7 -7.05 -20.95 20.83
C ILE A 7 -7.15 -19.47 20.50
N GLU A 8 -6.12 -18.72 20.89
CA GLU A 8 -6.03 -17.29 20.61
C GLU A 8 -4.98 -17.04 19.52
N SER A 9 -5.20 -16.00 18.71
CA SER A 9 -4.23 -15.61 17.70
C SER A 9 -3.01 -14.95 18.35
N TYR A 10 -1.83 -15.53 18.16
CA TYR A 10 -0.58 -14.95 18.68
C TYR A 10 -0.22 -13.59 18.08
N ASN A 11 -0.86 -13.18 16.97
CA ASN A 11 -0.64 -11.87 16.34
C ASN A 11 -1.92 -11.03 16.23
N GLY A 12 -3.01 -11.47 16.88
CA GLY A 12 -4.31 -10.78 16.83
C GLY A 12 -5.04 -10.84 15.48
N GLY A 13 -4.46 -11.51 14.47
CA GLY A 13 -5.03 -11.65 13.12
C GLY A 13 -5.41 -13.08 12.76
N ASP A 14 -6.01 -13.25 11.58
CA ASP A 14 -6.36 -14.56 11.02
C ASP A 14 -5.13 -15.43 10.75
N GLN A 15 -4.02 -14.83 10.27
CA GLN A 15 -2.78 -15.57 10.02
C GLN A 15 -2.27 -16.28 11.29
N GLY A 16 -2.26 -15.57 12.43
CA GLY A 16 -1.79 -16.15 13.69
C GLY A 16 -2.73 -17.25 14.17
N TYR A 17 -4.04 -16.99 14.13
CA TYR A 17 -5.06 -17.96 14.50
C TYR A 17 -4.96 -19.25 13.67
N LEU A 18 -4.88 -19.13 12.35
CA LEU A 18 -4.82 -20.29 11.45
C LEU A 18 -3.53 -21.09 11.65
N ASN A 19 -2.42 -20.44 11.99
CA ASN A 19 -1.15 -21.13 12.31
C ASN A 19 -1.23 -21.92 13.63
N GLU A 20 -2.06 -21.50 14.59
CA GLU A 20 -2.31 -22.28 15.81
C GLU A 20 -3.23 -23.49 15.55
N ILE A 21 -4.26 -23.31 14.69
CA ILE A 21 -5.20 -24.38 14.32
C ILE A 21 -4.53 -25.43 13.42
N PHE A 22 -3.81 -24.98 12.41
CA PHE A 22 -3.14 -25.83 11.43
C PHE A 22 -1.65 -25.87 11.74
N THR A 23 -1.20 -26.82 12.55
CA THR A 23 0.23 -26.93 12.91
C THR A 23 1.06 -27.70 11.87
N TRP A 24 0.41 -28.37 10.91
CA TRP A 24 1.07 -29.07 9.81
C TRP A 24 0.60 -28.55 8.44
N TRP A 25 1.55 -28.02 7.65
CA TRP A 25 1.27 -27.33 6.39
C TRP A 25 1.86 -28.05 5.18
N HIS A 26 1.09 -28.09 4.10
CA HIS A 26 1.64 -28.30 2.76
C HIS A 26 2.19 -26.97 2.25
N ARG A 27 3.41 -26.98 1.69
CA ARG A 27 4.04 -25.76 1.16
C ARG A 27 3.50 -25.45 -0.24
N ILE A 28 2.78 -24.34 -0.36
CA ILE A 28 2.40 -23.77 -1.65
C ILE A 28 3.61 -23.05 -2.26
N PRO A 29 3.83 -23.12 -3.59
CA PRO A 29 4.90 -22.36 -4.24
C PRO A 29 4.79 -20.85 -3.99
N LYS A 30 5.93 -20.20 -3.71
CA LYS A 30 5.98 -18.77 -3.36
C LYS A 30 5.38 -17.85 -4.45
N HIS A 31 5.41 -18.25 -5.72
CA HIS A 31 4.83 -17.48 -6.81
C HIS A 31 3.29 -17.34 -6.74
N MET A 32 2.61 -18.15 -5.90
CA MET A 32 1.16 -18.07 -5.65
C MET A 32 0.78 -17.16 -4.47
N ASN A 33 1.75 -16.64 -3.72
CA ASN A 33 1.54 -15.65 -2.66
C ASN A 33 2.86 -14.90 -2.42
N PHE A 34 3.30 -14.12 -3.41
CA PHE A 34 4.56 -13.41 -3.29
C PHE A 34 4.36 -12.07 -2.59
N LEU A 35 5.02 -11.83 -1.46
CA LEU A 35 4.89 -10.58 -0.71
C LEU A 35 5.59 -9.41 -1.42
N LYS A 36 4.89 -8.28 -1.56
CA LYS A 36 5.47 -6.97 -1.90
C LYS A 36 6.20 -6.44 -0.66
N HIS A 37 7.38 -6.98 -0.40
CA HIS A 37 8.19 -6.65 0.78
C HIS A 37 9.69 -6.80 0.51
N PHE A 38 10.46 -5.81 0.95
CA PHE A 38 11.91 -5.73 0.94
C PHE A 38 12.39 -5.76 2.38
N TRP A 39 13.09 -6.82 2.78
CA TRP A 39 13.50 -6.97 4.17
C TRP A 39 14.67 -6.05 4.46
N VAL A 40 14.73 -5.54 5.70
CA VAL A 40 15.91 -4.84 6.21
C VAL A 40 17.12 -5.78 6.09
N GLY A 41 18.17 -5.31 5.42
CA GLY A 41 19.38 -6.09 5.15
C GLY A 41 19.34 -6.96 3.89
N ASP A 42 18.26 -6.94 3.09
CA ASP A 42 18.27 -7.54 1.75
C ASP A 42 19.45 -6.97 0.94
N GLU A 43 20.28 -7.87 0.37
CA GLU A 43 21.33 -7.49 -0.58
C GLU A 43 20.73 -6.84 -1.83
N GLU A 44 21.49 -5.96 -2.48
CA GLU A 44 21.02 -5.26 -3.66
C GLU A 44 20.59 -6.22 -4.78
N GLU A 45 21.30 -7.33 -4.97
CA GLU A 45 20.91 -8.36 -5.95
C GLU A 45 19.53 -8.96 -5.65
N VAL A 46 19.20 -9.18 -4.36
CA VAL A 46 17.90 -9.69 -3.94
C VAL A 46 16.80 -8.67 -4.22
N LYS A 47 17.05 -7.39 -3.93
CA LYS A 47 16.11 -6.30 -4.24
C LYS A 47 15.86 -6.20 -5.74
N GLN A 48 16.92 -6.19 -6.54
CA GLN A 48 16.83 -6.15 -8.01
C GLN A 48 16.09 -7.37 -8.57
N LYS A 49 16.31 -8.56 -8.00
CA LYS A 49 15.56 -9.76 -8.38
C LYS A 49 14.06 -9.62 -8.10
N LYS A 50 13.66 -9.09 -6.94
CA LYS A 50 12.25 -8.83 -6.61
C LYS A 50 11.61 -7.83 -7.58
N ILE A 51 12.30 -6.72 -7.85
CA ILE A 51 11.87 -5.70 -8.82
C ILE A 51 11.63 -6.32 -10.20
N ARG A 52 12.56 -7.15 -10.69
CA ARG A 52 12.38 -7.89 -11.95
C ARG A 52 11.17 -8.82 -11.92
N LEU A 53 10.97 -9.56 -10.82
CA LEU A 53 9.82 -10.46 -10.67
C LEU A 53 8.49 -9.71 -10.68
N PHE A 54 8.40 -8.55 -10.01
CA PHE A 54 7.19 -7.71 -10.01
C PHE A 54 6.85 -7.20 -11.42
N GLY A 55 7.87 -6.82 -12.20
CA GLY A 55 7.71 -6.25 -13.53
C GLY A 55 7.66 -7.25 -14.69
N SER A 56 7.89 -8.55 -14.44
CA SER A 56 8.07 -9.54 -15.50
C SER A 56 6.87 -9.62 -16.46
N GLU A 57 7.19 -9.73 -17.76
CA GLU A 57 6.26 -10.00 -18.86
C GLU A 57 6.92 -11.02 -19.79
N PRO A 58 6.37 -12.25 -19.96
CA PRO A 58 5.15 -12.75 -19.31
C PRO A 58 5.29 -12.87 -17.78
N PRO A 59 4.17 -12.85 -17.02
CA PRO A 59 4.22 -12.94 -15.56
C PRO A 59 4.89 -14.22 -15.06
N ILE A 60 5.91 -14.07 -14.21
CA ILE A 60 6.51 -15.17 -13.44
C ILE A 60 5.76 -15.38 -12.12
N LEU A 61 5.35 -14.28 -11.49
CA LEU A 61 4.51 -14.31 -10.30
C LEU A 61 3.04 -14.45 -10.72
N TYR A 62 2.32 -15.39 -10.11
CA TYR A 62 0.89 -15.55 -10.34
C TYR A 62 0.06 -14.67 -9.42
N VAL A 63 0.55 -14.42 -8.20
CA VAL A 63 -0.11 -13.55 -7.22
C VAL A 63 0.92 -12.68 -6.52
N LEU A 64 0.60 -11.38 -6.43
CA LEU A 64 1.34 -10.39 -5.66
C LEU A 64 0.50 -9.94 -4.46
N HIS A 65 1.05 -10.07 -3.26
CA HIS A 65 0.41 -9.69 -2.02
C HIS A 65 0.91 -8.31 -1.58
N TYR A 66 0.04 -7.32 -1.67
CA TYR A 66 0.35 -5.93 -1.30
C TYR A 66 0.28 -5.74 0.21
N LEU A 67 1.45 -5.62 0.86
CA LEU A 67 1.59 -5.15 2.23
C LEU A 67 1.72 -3.62 2.27
N GLY A 68 1.65 -3.04 3.47
CA GLY A 68 1.59 -1.59 3.68
C GLY A 68 0.28 -0.97 3.21
N VAL A 69 0.33 0.32 2.86
CA VAL A 69 -0.79 1.08 2.30
C VAL A 69 -1.21 0.44 0.97
N LYS A 70 -2.51 0.19 0.82
CA LYS A 70 -3.04 -0.47 -0.38
C LYS A 70 -2.99 0.46 -1.59
N PRO A 71 -2.72 -0.05 -2.81
CA PRO A 71 -2.52 0.79 -3.99
C PRO A 71 -3.67 1.75 -4.30
N TRP A 72 -4.92 1.34 -4.09
CA TRP A 72 -6.10 2.20 -4.29
C TRP A 72 -6.22 3.34 -3.27
N LEU A 73 -5.50 3.27 -2.14
CA LEU A 73 -5.46 4.33 -1.13
C LEU A 73 -4.32 5.32 -1.36
N CYS A 74 -3.32 4.97 -2.16
CA CYS A 74 -2.29 5.89 -2.65
C CYS A 74 -2.78 6.70 -3.85
N PHE A 75 -2.12 7.81 -4.20
CA PHE A 75 -2.29 8.41 -5.52
C PHE A 75 -1.78 7.46 -6.61
N ARG A 76 -2.27 7.65 -7.83
CA ARG A 76 -1.91 6.81 -8.98
C ARG A 76 -0.46 6.99 -9.45
N ASP A 77 0.11 8.15 -9.19
CA ASP A 77 1.36 8.57 -9.81
C ASP A 77 2.59 7.78 -9.33
N TYR A 78 2.58 7.26 -8.09
CA TYR A 78 3.63 6.42 -7.51
C TYR A 78 3.15 5.70 -6.23
N ASP A 79 3.92 4.73 -5.75
CA ASP A 79 3.60 4.02 -4.50
C ASP A 79 3.81 4.93 -3.27
N CYS A 80 2.72 5.44 -2.68
CA CYS A 80 2.80 6.36 -1.54
C CYS A 80 3.49 5.80 -0.29
N ASN A 81 3.69 4.48 -0.21
CA ASN A 81 4.53 3.86 0.82
C ASN A 81 5.96 4.41 0.85
N TRP A 82 6.46 5.02 -0.26
CA TRP A 82 7.75 5.73 -0.26
C TRP A 82 7.81 6.94 0.67
N ASN A 83 6.67 7.57 0.96
CA ASN A 83 6.63 8.82 1.74
C ASN A 83 6.69 8.59 3.26
N VAL A 84 6.66 7.34 3.73
CA VAL A 84 6.58 7.03 5.17
C VAL A 84 7.62 5.96 5.51
N ASP A 85 8.58 6.28 6.39
CA ASP A 85 9.72 5.41 6.72
C ASP A 85 9.33 3.96 7.02
N ILE A 86 8.33 3.74 7.88
CA ILE A 86 7.89 2.39 8.28
C ILE A 86 7.27 1.57 7.14
N PHE A 87 6.89 2.23 6.04
CA PHE A 87 6.27 1.59 4.89
C PHE A 87 7.20 1.46 3.69
N GLN A 88 8.40 2.05 3.70
CA GLN A 88 9.34 1.96 2.59
C GLN A 88 9.73 0.50 2.26
N GLU A 89 9.74 -0.39 3.25
CA GLU A 89 9.96 -1.82 3.03
C GLU A 89 8.88 -2.48 2.15
N PHE A 90 7.71 -1.85 2.01
CA PHE A 90 6.64 -2.31 1.13
C PHE A 90 6.60 -1.55 -0.20
N ALA A 91 7.38 -0.49 -0.39
CA ALA A 91 7.22 0.41 -1.52
C ALA A 91 7.75 -0.19 -2.84
N SER A 92 6.95 -0.13 -3.92
CA SER A 92 7.38 -0.51 -5.26
C SER A 92 6.48 0.08 -6.34
N ASP A 93 7.00 1.03 -7.12
CA ASP A 93 6.27 1.64 -8.23
C ASP A 93 5.90 0.65 -9.33
N ILE A 94 6.75 -0.34 -9.59
CA ILE A 94 6.46 -1.40 -10.56
C ILE A 94 5.24 -2.23 -10.11
N ALA A 95 5.19 -2.60 -8.83
CA ALA A 95 4.03 -3.30 -8.28
C ALA A 95 2.78 -2.40 -8.26
N HIS A 96 2.95 -1.12 -7.94
CA HIS A 96 1.87 -0.14 -7.94
C HIS A 96 1.25 0.03 -9.33
N GLU A 97 2.07 0.16 -10.37
CA GLU A 97 1.65 0.22 -11.77
C GLU A 97 0.86 -1.04 -12.18
N LYS A 98 1.32 -2.23 -11.76
CA LYS A 98 0.61 -3.49 -12.02
C LYS A 98 -0.81 -3.50 -11.44
N TRP A 99 -0.99 -2.92 -10.24
CA TRP A 99 -2.33 -2.80 -9.66
C TRP A 99 -3.21 -1.86 -10.49
N TRP A 100 -2.66 -0.73 -10.97
CA TRP A 100 -3.42 0.19 -11.80
C TRP A 100 -3.81 -0.39 -13.16
N LYS A 101 -3.02 -1.32 -13.72
CA LYS A 101 -3.45 -2.09 -14.91
C LYS A 101 -4.67 -2.95 -14.63
N VAL A 102 -4.76 -3.56 -13.44
CA VAL A 102 -5.95 -4.29 -13.01
C VAL A 102 -7.12 -3.33 -12.85
N HIS A 103 -6.90 -2.20 -12.16
CA HIS A 103 -7.93 -1.16 -12.01
C HIS A 103 -8.51 -0.73 -13.35
N ASP A 104 -7.66 -0.38 -14.31
CA ASP A 104 -8.11 0.12 -15.61
C ASP A 104 -8.83 -0.91 -16.46
N ALA A 105 -8.58 -2.20 -16.21
CA ALA A 105 -9.27 -3.30 -16.85
C ALA A 105 -10.62 -3.65 -16.17
N MET A 106 -10.90 -3.11 -14.98
CA MET A 106 -12.17 -3.33 -14.30
C MET A 106 -13.31 -2.56 -15.00
N PRO A 107 -14.57 -3.03 -14.91
CA PRO A 107 -15.72 -2.24 -15.33
C PRO A 107 -15.76 -0.87 -14.65
N GLU A 108 -16.06 0.18 -15.41
CA GLU A 108 -16.02 1.58 -14.94
C GLU A 108 -16.88 1.82 -13.68
N GLN A 109 -18.02 1.13 -13.57
CA GLN A 109 -18.89 1.18 -12.39
C GLN A 109 -18.20 0.75 -11.08
N LEU A 110 -17.10 0.00 -11.15
CA LEU A 110 -16.34 -0.42 -9.97
C LEU A 110 -15.29 0.62 -9.55
N HIS A 111 -14.86 1.52 -10.45
CA HIS A 111 -13.86 2.53 -10.13
C HIS A 111 -14.31 3.48 -9.00
N GLN A 112 -15.63 3.65 -8.82
CA GLN A 112 -16.18 4.48 -7.75
C GLN A 112 -15.77 4.00 -6.34
N PHE A 113 -15.54 2.70 -6.16
CA PHE A 113 -15.12 2.13 -4.88
C PHE A 113 -13.63 2.40 -4.57
N CYS A 114 -12.87 2.87 -5.56
CA CYS A 114 -11.46 3.25 -5.42
C CYS A 114 -11.28 4.78 -5.33
N LEU A 115 -12.36 5.56 -5.20
CA LEU A 115 -12.27 7.01 -5.00
C LEU A 115 -11.73 7.35 -3.61
N LEU A 116 -11.00 8.46 -3.52
CA LEU A 116 -10.37 8.91 -2.28
C LEU A 116 -11.27 9.88 -1.52
N LYS A 117 -11.47 9.64 -0.23
CA LYS A 117 -12.09 10.61 0.68
C LYS A 117 -11.21 11.86 0.82
N SER A 118 -11.81 13.00 1.14
CA SER A 118 -11.11 14.27 1.34
C SER A 118 -10.01 14.19 2.39
N LYS A 119 -10.24 13.45 3.49
CA LYS A 119 -9.20 13.21 4.50
C LYS A 119 -8.02 12.42 3.96
N GLN A 120 -8.26 11.34 3.22
CA GLN A 120 -7.18 10.54 2.60
C GLN A 120 -6.31 11.37 1.66
N LYS A 121 -6.93 12.22 0.84
CA LYS A 121 -6.19 13.13 -0.06
C LYS A 121 -5.30 14.10 0.71
N ALA A 122 -5.80 14.65 1.82
CA ALA A 122 -5.03 15.53 2.69
C ALA A 122 -3.85 14.78 3.35
N GLN A 123 -4.08 13.55 3.81
CA GLN A 123 -3.03 12.70 4.39
C GLN A 123 -1.91 12.40 3.37
N LEU A 124 -2.26 11.96 2.16
CA LEU A 124 -1.26 11.64 1.13
C LEU A 124 -0.37 12.84 0.77
N GLU A 125 -0.95 14.04 0.70
CA GLU A 125 -0.18 15.27 0.46
C GLU A 125 0.62 15.69 1.69
N TRP A 126 0.11 15.46 2.90
CA TRP A 126 0.86 15.67 4.14
C TRP A 126 2.09 14.78 4.19
N ASP A 127 1.94 13.48 3.99
CA ASP A 127 3.04 12.51 3.98
C ASP A 127 4.08 12.89 2.92
N ARG A 128 3.65 13.31 1.73
CA ARG A 128 4.54 13.80 0.67
C ARG A 128 5.38 15.01 1.14
N ARG A 129 4.76 15.97 1.85
CA ARG A 129 5.46 17.14 2.41
C ARG A 129 6.40 16.77 3.56
N GLN A 130 6.03 15.79 4.38
CA GLN A 130 6.92 15.28 5.43
C GLN A 130 8.15 14.60 4.82
N ALA A 131 7.98 13.78 3.79
CA ALA A 131 9.11 13.19 3.04
C ALA A 131 10.00 14.25 2.37
N GLU A 132 9.41 15.33 1.84
CA GLU A 132 10.15 16.49 1.32
C GLU A 132 10.94 17.20 2.42
N GLN A 133 10.31 17.49 3.56
CA GLN A 133 10.95 18.14 4.72
C GLN A 133 12.07 17.28 5.32
N ALA A 134 11.88 15.96 5.38
CA ALA A 134 12.87 14.98 5.80
C ALA A 134 13.94 14.69 4.74
N ASN A 135 13.80 15.26 3.53
CA ASN A 135 14.73 15.12 2.41
C ASN A 135 15.01 13.64 2.06
N TYR A 136 13.94 12.85 1.94
CA TYR A 136 14.03 11.46 1.52
C TYR A 136 14.79 11.32 0.18
N THR A 137 15.74 10.39 0.15
CA THR A 137 16.77 10.28 -0.90
C THR A 137 16.26 9.62 -2.17
N ASP A 138 15.19 8.83 -2.10
CA ASP A 138 14.53 8.21 -3.25
C ASP A 138 13.85 9.27 -4.16
N GLY A 139 13.46 10.42 -3.59
CA GLY A 139 12.95 11.57 -4.34
C GLY A 139 11.53 11.44 -4.86
N HIS A 140 10.74 10.42 -4.48
CA HIS A 140 9.36 10.26 -4.97
C HIS A 140 8.46 11.44 -4.59
N TRP A 141 8.75 12.13 -3.48
CA TRP A 141 8.03 13.34 -3.07
C TRP A 141 8.07 14.47 -4.11
N LYS A 142 9.03 14.44 -5.05
CA LYS A 142 9.15 15.41 -6.16
C LYS A 142 8.20 15.10 -7.33
N ILE A 143 7.63 13.90 -7.38
CA ILE A 143 6.74 13.49 -8.48
C ILE A 143 5.48 14.34 -8.46
N LYS A 144 5.17 14.93 -9.61
CA LYS A 144 3.96 15.74 -9.78
C LYS A 144 2.73 14.83 -9.82
N ILE A 145 1.83 15.00 -8.86
CA ILE A 145 0.57 14.25 -8.77
C ILE A 145 -0.40 14.69 -9.88
N GLN A 146 -0.84 13.76 -10.72
CA GLN A 146 -1.81 13.94 -11.81
C GLN A 146 -3.09 13.14 -11.60
N ASP A 147 -3.18 12.35 -10.53
CA ASP A 147 -4.34 11.54 -10.19
C ASP A 147 -5.68 12.32 -10.26
N HIS A 148 -6.53 11.94 -11.22
CA HIS A 148 -7.83 12.57 -11.45
C HIS A 148 -8.79 12.49 -10.27
N ARG A 149 -8.60 11.53 -9.35
CA ARG A 149 -9.42 11.38 -8.15
C ARG A 149 -9.30 12.59 -7.22
N LEU A 150 -8.22 13.37 -7.32
CA LEU A 150 -8.08 14.64 -6.60
C LEU A 150 -9.27 15.59 -6.82
N ASN A 151 -9.84 15.57 -8.03
CA ASN A 151 -10.92 16.46 -8.45
C ASN A 151 -12.33 15.89 -8.19
N LYS A 152 -12.46 14.65 -7.70
CA LYS A 152 -13.75 14.01 -7.41
C LYS A 152 -14.12 14.17 -5.94
N CYS A 153 -15.34 14.60 -5.61
CA CYS A 153 -15.83 14.58 -4.23
C CYS A 153 -16.73 13.38 -3.97
N ILE A 154 -16.51 12.68 -2.85
CA ILE A 154 -17.32 11.54 -2.39
C ILE A 154 -17.76 11.63 -0.92
N ASP A 155 -17.45 12.73 -0.24
CA ASP A 155 -17.81 12.96 1.16
C ASP A 155 -18.29 14.39 1.39
N ASN A 156 -18.71 14.72 2.61
CA ASN A 156 -19.27 16.03 2.95
C ASN A 156 -18.21 17.15 3.07
N LEU A 157 -16.91 16.83 3.08
CA LEU A 157 -15.85 17.83 3.23
C LEU A 157 -15.48 18.44 1.88
N CYS A 158 -15.40 17.61 0.82
CA CYS A 158 -15.06 17.95 -0.59
C CYS A 158 -13.81 18.80 -0.86
N SER A 159 -13.14 19.33 0.17
CA SER A 159 -12.11 20.36 0.05
C SER A 159 -10.87 19.98 0.84
N TRP A 160 -10.21 18.91 0.40
CA TRP A 160 -9.00 18.37 1.04
C TRP A 160 -7.89 19.42 1.21
N LYS A 161 -7.77 20.39 0.28
CA LYS A 161 -6.82 21.50 0.37
C LYS A 161 -7.04 22.40 1.59
N LYS A 162 -8.28 22.52 2.07
CA LYS A 162 -8.58 23.28 3.30
C LYS A 162 -8.12 22.51 4.52
N ILE A 163 -8.37 21.20 4.56
CA ILE A 163 -7.97 20.30 5.65
C ILE A 163 -6.46 20.39 5.89
N ILE A 164 -5.65 20.28 4.83
CA ILE A 164 -4.19 20.33 4.96
C ILE A 164 -3.64 21.69 5.40
N THR A 165 -4.38 22.78 5.17
CA THR A 165 -3.97 24.12 5.59
C THR A 165 -4.46 24.50 6.99
N SER A 166 -5.52 23.84 7.49
CA SER A 166 -6.17 24.23 8.74
C SER A 166 -5.75 23.39 9.95
N ASP A 167 -5.17 22.20 9.74
CA ASP A 167 -5.07 21.23 10.83
C ASP A 167 -3.89 20.24 10.66
N ALA A 168 -2.69 20.71 10.98
CA ALA A 168 -1.48 19.88 10.97
C ALA A 168 -1.51 18.79 12.06
N GLU A 169 -2.05 19.10 13.25
CA GLU A 169 -2.14 18.15 14.38
C GLU A 169 -3.14 17.03 14.09
N LEU A 170 -4.31 17.35 13.50
CA LEU A 170 -5.28 16.34 13.10
C LEU A 170 -4.71 15.36 12.06
N LEU A 171 -3.81 15.77 11.17
CA LEU A 171 -3.18 14.89 10.18
C LEU A 171 -2.01 14.06 10.74
N ALA A 172 -1.35 14.54 11.80
CA ALA A 172 -0.28 13.79 12.48
C ALA A 172 -0.82 12.56 13.23
N ASP A 173 -1.99 12.67 13.88
CA ASP A 173 -2.63 11.56 14.61
C ASP A 173 -3.10 10.41 13.68
N PHE A 174 -3.33 10.69 12.39
CA PHE A 174 -3.75 9.66 11.42
C PHE A 174 -2.58 8.92 10.76
N SER A 175 -1.35 9.39 10.94
CA SER A 175 -0.13 8.68 10.49
C SER A 175 0.16 7.38 11.28
N LEU A 176 -0.66 7.08 12.29
CA LEU A 176 -0.51 5.93 13.19
C LEU A 176 -1.47 4.77 12.89
N TYR A 177 -2.27 4.84 11.82
CA TYR A 177 -3.22 3.79 11.41
C TYR A 177 -2.98 3.27 9.99
#